data_AF-A0A1C3JPM9-F1
#
_entry.id   AF-A0A1C3JPM9-F1
#
_cell.length_a   1.000
_cell.length_b   1.000
_cell.length_c   1.000
_cell.angle_alpha   90.00
_cell.angle_beta   90.00
_cell.angle_gamma   90.00
#
_symmetry.space_group_name_H-M   'P 1'
#
loop_
_entity.id
_entity.type
_entity.pdbx_description
1 polymer ?
#
loop_
_entity_poly.entity_id
_entity_poly.type
_entity_poly.pdbx_seq_one_letter_code
_entity_poly.pdbx_strand_id
1 'polypeptide(L)'
;MSIEALANATFDDDNSPTNKSSFSFLVEYEDKKILYLGDCHAQIVMSWLDEQQPDSIKVDAVKISHHGSQNNTSLDLLRRIECDKYLISTNGKSHGHPDLETLARIAMVNTQTQTEIHLNYDLETIPEWFVSDLHENYPMIKLLLNSCEVEV
;
A
#
# COMPACT_ATOMS: atom_id res chain seq x y z
N MET A 1 -9.20 15.08 11.71
CA MET A 1 -8.11 14.18 11.33
C MET A 1 -7.92 14.36 9.83
N SER A 2 -6.68 14.51 9.36
CA SER A 2 -6.39 14.72 7.92
C SER A 2 -5.55 13.57 7.39
N ILE A 3 -5.54 13.40 6.07
CA ILE A 3 -4.66 12.43 5.39
C ILE A 3 -3.19 12.69 5.74
N GLU A 4 -2.75 13.95 5.77
CA GLU A 4 -1.37 14.27 6.15
C GLU A 4 -1.04 13.80 7.58
N ALA A 5 -1.95 13.98 8.54
CA ALA A 5 -1.75 13.53 9.91
C ALA A 5 -1.70 12.01 10.03
N LEU A 6 -2.55 11.29 9.27
CA LEU A 6 -2.55 9.83 9.20
C LEU A 6 -1.29 9.28 8.55
N ALA A 7 -0.85 9.88 7.44
CA ALA A 7 0.33 9.44 6.72
C ALA A 7 1.60 9.54 7.59
N ASN A 8 1.68 10.59 8.42
CA ASN A 8 2.76 10.82 9.37
C ASN A 8 2.54 10.20 10.76
N ALA A 9 1.46 9.43 10.95
CA ALA A 9 1.25 8.70 12.20
C ALA A 9 2.40 7.72 12.47
N THR A 10 2.76 7.56 13.74
CA THR A 10 3.88 6.70 14.17
C THR A 10 3.77 5.33 13.53
N PHE A 11 4.83 4.92 12.84
CA PHE A 11 4.98 3.57 12.32
C PHE A 11 5.72 2.73 13.34
N ASP A 12 5.09 1.65 13.79
CA ASP A 12 5.74 0.58 14.56
C ASP A 12 5.67 -0.67 13.71
N ASP A 13 6.83 -1.24 13.37
CA ASP A 13 6.88 -2.41 12.50
C ASP A 13 6.22 -3.60 13.22
N ASP A 14 5.55 -4.44 12.44
CA ASP A 14 4.95 -5.66 12.97
C ASP A 14 6.02 -6.50 13.66
N ASN A 15 5.70 -7.02 14.85
CA ASN A 15 6.60 -7.85 15.65
C ASN A 15 6.12 -9.30 15.76
N SER A 16 5.02 -9.65 15.08
CA SER A 16 4.41 -10.98 15.03
C SER A 16 5.41 -12.04 14.56
N PRO A 17 5.72 -13.07 15.39
CA PRO A 17 6.62 -14.14 14.99
C PRO A 17 6.13 -14.92 13.76
N THR A 18 4.82 -15.02 13.56
CA THR A 18 4.20 -15.71 12.42
C THR A 18 4.39 -14.95 11.10
N ASN A 19 4.43 -13.61 11.13
CA ASN A 19 4.61 -12.81 9.92
C ASN A 19 6.08 -12.78 9.47
N LYS A 20 7.02 -13.17 10.35
CA LYS A 20 8.43 -13.38 10.00
C LYS A 20 8.68 -14.53 9.02
N SER A 21 7.74 -15.48 8.86
CA SER A 21 7.84 -16.51 7.82
C SER A 21 7.12 -16.15 6.52
N SER A 22 6.52 -14.95 6.43
CA SER A 22 6.00 -14.45 5.17
C SER A 22 7.16 -14.14 4.20
N PHE A 23 6.91 -14.31 2.92
CA PHE A 23 7.85 -13.95 1.85
C PHE A 23 7.21 -12.95 0.90
N SER A 24 8.02 -12.01 0.45
CA SER A 24 7.72 -11.10 -0.66
C SER A 24 8.36 -11.63 -1.93
N PHE A 25 7.78 -11.35 -3.08
CA PHE A 25 8.36 -11.76 -4.36
C PHE A 25 8.01 -10.78 -5.47
N LEU A 26 8.87 -10.76 -6.48
CA LEU A 26 8.71 -9.98 -7.71
C LEU A 26 8.29 -10.93 -8.83
N VAL A 27 7.18 -10.63 -9.49
CA VAL A 27 6.74 -11.34 -10.69
C VAL A 27 7.12 -10.49 -11.89
N GLU A 28 7.89 -11.07 -12.81
CA GLU A 28 8.27 -10.44 -14.08
C GLU A 28 7.76 -11.31 -15.23
N TYR A 29 6.98 -10.71 -16.12
CA TYR A 29 6.50 -11.35 -17.33
C TYR A 29 6.44 -10.31 -18.46
N GLU A 30 7.17 -10.58 -19.54
CA GLU A 30 7.35 -9.61 -20.64
C GLU A 30 7.87 -8.26 -20.12
N ASP A 31 7.14 -7.17 -20.38
CA ASP A 31 7.44 -5.82 -19.92
C ASP A 31 6.75 -5.46 -18.60
N LYS A 32 6.08 -6.42 -17.95
CA LYS A 32 5.30 -6.23 -16.72
C LYS A 32 6.02 -6.73 -15.48
N LYS A 33 5.91 -5.97 -14.40
CA LYS A 33 6.53 -6.22 -13.10
C LYS A 33 5.54 -5.96 -11.96
N ILE A 34 5.28 -6.97 -11.14
CA ILE A 34 4.38 -6.86 -9.98
C ILE A 34 5.14 -7.25 -8.71
N LEU A 35 5.15 -6.35 -7.72
CA LEU A 35 5.71 -6.60 -6.40
C LEU A 35 4.63 -7.10 -5.44
N TYR A 36 4.78 -8.32 -4.94
CA TYR A 36 3.93 -8.88 -3.89
C TYR A 36 4.63 -8.79 -2.55
N LEU A 37 4.07 -8.01 -1.62
CA LEU A 37 4.66 -7.79 -0.29
C LEU A 37 4.25 -8.84 0.76
N GLY A 38 3.30 -9.73 0.43
CA GLY A 38 2.82 -10.78 1.35
C GLY A 38 2.29 -10.19 2.66
N ASP A 39 2.70 -10.76 3.80
CA ASP A 39 2.56 -10.16 5.14
C ASP A 39 3.93 -9.78 5.71
N CYS A 40 4.90 -9.49 4.84
CA CYS A 40 6.26 -9.17 5.28
C CYS A 40 6.31 -7.85 6.06
N HIS A 41 7.26 -7.78 6.98
CA HIS A 41 7.61 -6.58 7.72
C HIS A 41 8.28 -5.58 6.77
N ALA A 42 8.04 -4.30 6.95
CA ALA A 42 8.55 -3.27 6.03
C ALA A 42 10.09 -3.28 5.99
N GLN A 43 10.73 -3.49 7.14
CA GLN A 43 12.19 -3.52 7.24
C GLN A 43 12.83 -4.66 6.43
N ILE A 44 12.18 -5.83 6.34
CA ILE A 44 12.71 -6.97 5.57
C ILE A 44 12.76 -6.63 4.08
N VAL A 45 11.70 -6.01 3.56
CA VAL A 45 11.63 -5.59 2.15
C VAL A 45 12.62 -4.47 1.87
N MET A 46 12.74 -3.50 2.78
CA MET A 46 13.73 -2.43 2.69
C MET A 46 15.16 -2.96 2.63
N SER A 47 15.53 -3.90 3.49
CA SER A 47 16.86 -4.51 3.46
C SER A 47 17.14 -5.23 2.14
N TRP A 48 16.15 -5.92 1.56
CA TRP A 48 16.30 -6.50 0.22
C TRP A 48 16.47 -5.43 -0.88
N LEU A 49 15.70 -4.33 -0.80
CA LEU A 49 15.85 -3.21 -1.73
C LEU A 49 17.23 -2.55 -1.62
N ASP A 50 17.78 -2.40 -0.41
CA ASP A 50 19.12 -1.84 -0.21
C ASP A 50 20.21 -2.68 -0.91
N GLU A 51 20.04 -4.00 -0.94
CA GLU A 51 20.98 -4.91 -1.59
C GLU A 51 20.80 -4.98 -3.11
N GLN A 52 19.55 -4.95 -3.60
CA GLN A 52 19.24 -5.26 -4.99
C GLN A 52 18.85 -4.05 -5.84
N GLN A 53 18.26 -3.00 -5.23
CA GLN A 53 17.67 -1.83 -5.88
C GLN A 53 17.91 -0.57 -5.01
N PRO A 54 19.17 -0.13 -4.87
CA PRO A 54 19.59 0.80 -3.81
C PRO A 54 18.90 2.16 -3.83
N ASP A 55 18.38 2.59 -4.99
CA ASP A 55 17.63 3.85 -5.13
C ASP A 55 16.12 3.63 -5.01
N SER A 56 15.53 2.93 -5.98
CA SER A 56 14.10 2.60 -6.01
C SER A 56 13.87 1.38 -6.89
N ILE A 57 12.71 0.75 -6.74
CA ILE A 57 12.20 -0.25 -7.68
C ILE A 57 10.99 0.31 -8.41
N LYS A 58 11.03 0.25 -9.75
CA LYS A 58 9.88 0.56 -10.60
C LYS A 58 9.08 -0.70 -10.89
N VAL A 59 7.78 -0.67 -10.62
CA VAL A 59 6.84 -1.78 -10.84
C VAL A 59 5.52 -1.26 -11.39
N ASP A 60 4.78 -2.09 -12.11
CA ASP A 60 3.46 -1.75 -12.67
C ASP A 60 2.33 -1.92 -11.65
N ALA A 61 2.53 -2.77 -10.63
CA ALA A 61 1.59 -2.90 -9.53
C ALA A 61 2.27 -3.38 -8.24
N VAL A 62 1.71 -3.00 -7.09
CA VAL A 62 2.10 -3.49 -5.77
C VAL A 62 0.91 -4.12 -5.08
N LYS A 63 1.03 -5.39 -4.69
CA LYS A 63 0.12 -6.01 -3.74
C LYS A 63 0.57 -5.65 -2.32
N ILE A 64 -0.20 -4.77 -1.67
CA ILE A 64 0.11 -4.24 -0.34
C ILE A 64 0.12 -5.35 0.72
N SER A 65 1.05 -5.18 1.68
CA SER A 65 1.31 -6.14 2.74
C SER A 65 0.13 -6.26 3.71
N HIS A 66 -0.12 -7.47 4.22
CA HIS A 66 -0.98 -7.74 5.37
C HIS A 66 -2.32 -7.01 5.29
N HIS A 67 -3.03 -7.20 4.17
CA HIS A 67 -4.38 -6.66 3.96
C HIS A 67 -4.50 -5.13 4.02
N GLY A 68 -3.38 -4.39 4.04
CA GLY A 68 -3.37 -2.94 4.25
C GLY A 68 -3.14 -2.50 5.70
N SER A 69 -2.55 -3.36 6.54
CA SER A 69 -2.09 -3.01 7.88
C SER A 69 -1.08 -1.87 7.87
N GLN A 70 -1.28 -0.90 8.75
CA GLN A 70 -0.37 0.23 8.96
C GLN A 70 0.99 -0.22 9.52
N ASN A 71 1.07 -1.37 10.17
CA ASN A 71 2.31 -1.87 10.78
C ASN A 71 3.23 -2.57 9.76
N ASN A 72 2.77 -2.77 8.53
CA ASN A 72 3.54 -3.45 7.49
C ASN A 72 3.88 -2.56 6.28
N THR A 73 3.30 -1.36 6.21
CA THR A 73 3.46 -0.44 5.07
C THR A 73 3.89 0.95 5.56
N SER A 74 5.20 1.20 5.61
CA SER A 74 5.78 2.48 6.03
C SER A 74 5.91 3.48 4.87
N LEU A 75 6.04 4.78 5.19
CA LEU A 75 6.36 5.81 4.20
C LEU A 75 7.70 5.54 3.51
N ASP A 76 8.70 5.10 4.28
CA ASP A 76 10.04 4.88 3.74
C ASP A 76 10.07 3.70 2.76
N LEU A 77 9.30 2.64 3.03
CA LEU A 77 9.09 1.56 2.06
C LEU A 77 8.42 2.08 0.79
N LEU A 78 7.32 2.80 0.93
CA LEU A 78 6.56 3.29 -0.24
C LEU A 78 7.36 4.28 -1.09
N ARG A 79 8.22 5.10 -0.49
CA ARG A 79 9.13 6.02 -1.22
C ARG A 79 10.16 5.29 -2.08
N ARG A 80 10.49 4.04 -1.75
CA ARG A 80 11.42 3.20 -2.51
C ARG A 80 10.73 2.44 -3.64
N ILE A 81 9.40 2.55 -3.78
CA ILE A 81 8.62 1.84 -4.78
C ILE A 81 7.95 2.85 -5.69
N GLU A 82 8.40 2.92 -6.94
CA GLU A 82 7.75 3.68 -8.01
C GLU A 82 6.64 2.84 -8.63
N CYS A 83 5.39 3.18 -8.35
CA CYS A 83 4.21 2.43 -8.80
C CYS A 83 2.99 3.35 -8.90
N ASP A 84 2.09 3.07 -9.85
CA ASP A 84 0.81 3.76 -9.99
C ASP A 84 -0.41 2.91 -9.64
N LYS A 85 -0.26 1.60 -9.38
CA LYS A 85 -1.37 0.71 -8.99
C LYS A 85 -1.09 -0.06 -7.70
N TYR A 86 -1.95 0.14 -6.70
CA TYR A 86 -1.85 -0.54 -5.41
C TYR A 86 -3.06 -1.45 -5.21
N LEU A 87 -2.80 -2.70 -4.83
CA LEU A 87 -3.81 -3.75 -4.69
C LEU A 87 -3.94 -4.16 -3.22
N ILE A 88 -5.10 -3.90 -2.62
CA ILE A 88 -5.41 -4.25 -1.24
C ILE A 88 -6.55 -5.28 -1.25
N SER A 89 -6.36 -6.39 -0.51
CA SER A 89 -7.33 -7.48 -0.48
C SER A 89 -7.81 -7.70 0.94
N THR A 90 -9.03 -7.27 1.26
CA THR A 90 -9.62 -7.34 2.60
C THR A 90 -11.12 -7.05 2.53
N ASN A 91 -11.89 -7.66 3.43
CA ASN A 91 -13.30 -7.34 3.63
C ASN A 91 -13.56 -6.54 4.94
N GLY A 92 -12.48 -6.13 5.63
CA GLY A 92 -12.53 -5.35 6.87
C GLY A 92 -13.03 -6.06 8.12
N LYS A 93 -13.55 -7.30 8.03
CA LYS A 93 -14.31 -7.92 9.15
C LYS A 93 -13.47 -8.37 10.34
N SER A 94 -12.24 -8.83 10.11
CA SER A 94 -11.41 -9.42 11.19
C SER A 94 -10.65 -8.36 11.99
N HIS A 95 -9.99 -7.44 11.28
CA HIS A 95 -9.04 -6.48 11.88
C HIS A 95 -9.32 -5.02 11.51
N GLY A 96 -10.40 -4.74 10.76
CA GLY A 96 -10.71 -3.39 10.30
C GLY A 96 -9.92 -2.91 9.09
N HIS A 97 -9.01 -3.72 8.54
CA HIS A 97 -8.15 -3.33 7.42
C HIS A 97 -8.90 -3.01 6.11
N PRO A 98 -8.37 -2.11 5.27
CA PRO A 98 -7.07 -1.44 5.43
C PRO A 98 -7.14 -0.35 6.48
N ASP A 99 -6.00 -0.08 7.11
CA ASP A 99 -5.87 1.07 7.97
C ASP A 99 -5.82 2.36 7.13
N LEU A 100 -6.45 3.43 7.61
CA LEU A 100 -6.48 4.70 6.90
C LEU A 100 -5.07 5.29 6.75
N GLU A 101 -4.18 4.99 7.68
CA GLU A 101 -2.76 5.32 7.63
C GLU A 101 -2.10 4.72 6.39
N THR A 102 -2.38 3.47 6.04
CA THR A 102 -1.84 2.84 4.84
C THR A 102 -2.30 3.55 3.57
N LEU A 103 -3.59 3.83 3.47
CA LEU A 103 -4.16 4.57 2.34
C LEU A 103 -3.57 5.99 2.23
N ALA A 104 -3.43 6.67 3.38
CA ALA A 104 -2.87 8.00 3.48
C ALA A 104 -1.39 8.05 3.07
N ARG A 105 -0.60 7.04 3.46
CA ARG A 105 0.82 6.93 3.08
C ARG A 105 0.98 6.72 1.57
N ILE A 106 0.14 5.88 0.96
CA ILE A 106 0.12 5.70 -0.50
C ILE A 106 -0.22 7.01 -1.20
N ALA A 107 -1.23 7.74 -0.73
CA ALA A 107 -1.62 9.02 -1.29
C ALA A 107 -0.48 10.07 -1.18
N MET A 108 0.17 10.12 -0.01
CA MET A 108 1.23 11.10 0.28
C MET A 108 2.46 10.93 -0.61
N VAL A 109 2.90 9.70 -0.88
CA VAL A 109 4.07 9.49 -1.75
C VAL A 109 3.77 9.68 -3.23
N ASN A 110 2.49 9.65 -3.63
CA ASN A 110 2.04 9.72 -5.02
C ASN A 110 1.32 11.04 -5.39
N THR A 111 1.56 12.13 -4.66
CA THR A 111 0.86 13.42 -4.89
C THR A 111 0.98 13.97 -6.33
N GLN A 112 1.98 13.56 -7.09
CA GLN A 112 2.26 14.02 -8.46
C GLN A 112 2.01 12.96 -9.54
N THR A 113 1.55 11.77 -9.16
CA THR A 113 1.39 10.61 -10.06
C THR A 113 -0.05 10.17 -10.07
N GLN A 114 -0.62 9.92 -11.26
CA GLN A 114 -1.96 9.34 -11.33
C GLN A 114 -1.90 7.94 -10.75
N THR A 115 -2.56 7.71 -9.62
CA THR A 115 -2.42 6.47 -8.86
C THR A 115 -3.77 5.89 -8.51
N GLU A 116 -3.90 4.58 -8.66
CA GLU A 116 -5.11 3.81 -8.38
C GLU A 116 -4.87 2.90 -7.16
N ILE A 117 -5.76 2.98 -6.18
CA ILE A 117 -5.80 2.10 -5.02
C ILE A 117 -7.03 1.21 -5.16
N HIS A 118 -6.82 -0.05 -5.50
CA HIS A 118 -7.88 -1.04 -5.69
C HIS A 118 -8.14 -1.82 -4.40
N LEU A 119 -9.41 -1.84 -4.01
CA LEU A 119 -9.95 -2.64 -2.92
C LEU A 119 -10.94 -3.64 -3.50
N ASN A 120 -10.80 -4.92 -3.14
CA ASN A 120 -11.62 -5.99 -3.69
C ASN A 120 -13.03 -6.10 -3.08
N TYR A 121 -13.33 -5.31 -2.06
CA TYR A 121 -14.65 -5.19 -1.45
C TYR A 121 -15.03 -3.72 -1.27
N ASP A 122 -16.33 -3.46 -1.17
CA ASP A 122 -16.84 -2.24 -0.55
C ASP A 122 -16.56 -2.28 0.95
N LEU A 123 -16.03 -1.20 1.50
CA LEU A 123 -15.55 -1.15 2.87
C LEU A 123 -16.16 0.03 3.61
N GLU A 124 -17.16 -0.26 4.43
CA GLU A 124 -17.78 0.70 5.36
C GLU A 124 -16.78 1.23 6.40
N THR A 125 -15.61 0.58 6.55
CA THR A 125 -14.53 1.03 7.44
C THR A 125 -13.83 2.30 6.93
N ILE A 126 -13.99 2.66 5.66
CA ILE A 126 -13.44 3.89 5.09
C ILE A 126 -14.49 5.00 5.24
N PRO A 127 -14.26 6.00 6.11
CA PRO A 127 -15.26 7.01 6.40
C PRO A 127 -15.37 8.05 5.28
N GLU A 128 -16.55 8.62 5.08
CA GLU A 128 -16.83 9.62 4.04
C GLU A 128 -15.89 10.83 4.07
N TRP A 129 -15.48 11.26 5.27
CA TRP A 129 -14.54 12.37 5.42
C TRP A 129 -13.18 12.06 4.80
N PHE A 130 -12.72 10.80 4.86
CA PHE A 130 -11.45 10.38 4.28
C PHE A 130 -11.52 10.44 2.76
N VAL A 131 -12.62 9.92 2.18
CA VAL A 131 -12.86 9.96 0.73
C VAL A 131 -12.94 11.42 0.23
N SER A 132 -13.61 12.29 0.99
CA SER A 132 -13.73 13.71 0.67
C SER A 132 -12.38 14.42 0.72
N ASP A 133 -11.61 14.21 1.79
CA ASP A 133 -10.27 14.79 1.97
C ASP A 133 -9.30 14.30 0.86
N LEU A 134 -9.38 13.02 0.47
CA LEU A 134 -8.58 12.45 -0.60
C LEU A 134 -8.90 13.10 -1.94
N HIS A 135 -10.18 13.25 -2.27
CA HIS A 135 -10.62 13.87 -3.51
C HIS A 135 -10.22 15.36 -3.60
N GLU A 136 -10.33 16.09 -2.49
CA GLU A 136 -10.02 17.53 -2.45
C GLU A 136 -8.51 17.81 -2.47
N ASN A 137 -7.72 17.07 -1.68
CA ASN A 137 -6.31 17.40 -1.41
C ASN A 137 -5.32 16.49 -2.15
N TYR A 138 -5.76 15.34 -2.67
CA TYR A 138 -4.94 14.38 -3.39
C TYR A 138 -5.60 13.96 -4.72
N PRO A 139 -5.85 14.92 -5.64
CA PRO A 139 -6.69 14.70 -6.83
C PRO A 139 -6.10 13.70 -7.84
N MET A 140 -4.82 13.35 -7.70
CA MET A 140 -4.16 12.35 -8.52
C MET A 140 -4.47 10.92 -8.07
N ILE A 141 -5.05 10.74 -6.88
CA ILE A 141 -5.32 9.44 -6.27
C ILE A 141 -6.78 9.05 -6.51
N LYS A 142 -6.99 7.85 -7.05
CA LYS A 142 -8.30 7.24 -7.21
C LYS A 142 -8.42 6.05 -6.27
N LEU A 143 -9.42 6.08 -5.41
CA LEU A 143 -9.81 4.94 -4.58
C LEU A 143 -10.91 4.16 -5.29
N LEU A 144 -10.64 2.88 -5.63
CA LEU A 144 -11.51 2.04 -6.44
C LEU A 144 -11.98 0.84 -5.60
N LEU A 145 -13.26 0.82 -5.24
CA LEU A 145 -13.89 -0.24 -4.45
C LEU A 145 -14.50 -1.32 -5.35
N ASN A 146 -14.71 -2.53 -4.82
CA ASN A 146 -15.25 -3.68 -5.55
C ASN A 146 -14.47 -4.03 -6.83
N SER A 147 -13.14 -3.84 -6.82
CA SER A 147 -12.27 -4.20 -7.95
C SER A 147 -11.97 -5.70 -7.93
N CYS A 148 -12.55 -6.46 -8.87
CA CYS A 148 -12.30 -7.91 -8.99
C CYS A 148 -11.17 -8.25 -9.98
N GLU A 149 -10.94 -7.38 -10.97
CA GLU A 149 -9.92 -7.53 -12.02
C GLU A 149 -9.23 -6.18 -12.20
N VAL A 150 -7.91 -6.19 -12.39
CA VAL A 150 -7.10 -5.00 -12.60
C VAL A 150 -6.16 -5.27 -13.76
N GLU A 151 -6.22 -4.41 -14.78
CA GLU A 151 -5.27 -4.44 -15.88
C GLU A 151 -3.95 -3.81 -15.40
N VAL A 152 -2.87 -4.59 -15.44
CA VAL A 152 -1.53 -4.16 -15.03
C VAL A 152 -0.72 -3.75 -16.25
#